data_AF-A0A846ALT8-F1
#
_entry.id   AF-A0A846ALT8-F1
#
_cell.length_a   1.000
_cell.length_b   1.000
_cell.length_c   1.000
_cell.angle_alpha   90.00
_cell.angle_beta   90.00
_cell.angle_gamma   90.00
#
_symmetry.space_group_name_H-M   'P 1'
#
loop_
_entity.id
_entity.type
_entity.pdbx_description
1 polymer ?
#
loop_
_entity_poly.entity_id
_entity_poly.type
_entity_poly.pdbx_seq_one_letter_code
_entity_poly.pdbx_strand_id
1 'polypeptide(L)'
;MKKYISIAVSVAILLIIYSKIDLQNLAKVFANCDGLIMFLSLAMVIPITLFTSWRLQQLMPKGSDLDFLEANRLILGASVLNMVLPSKMGDIAKSYFMKDRGHLSGTLSLSLVVFEKACDMLSLLF
;
A
#
# COMPACT_ATOMS: atom_id res chain seq x y z
N MET A 1 -0.96 -11.50 23.49
CA MET A 1 0.37 -11.06 23.99
C MET A 1 1.36 -10.73 22.87
N LYS A 2 1.60 -11.62 21.89
CA LYS A 2 2.53 -11.36 20.76
C LYS A 2 2.25 -10.07 19.96
N LYS A 3 0.97 -9.71 19.76
CA LYS A 3 0.57 -8.50 19.02
C LYS A 3 0.98 -7.19 19.71
N TYR A 4 0.90 -7.14 21.04
CA TYR A 4 1.32 -5.96 21.82
C TYR A 4 2.84 -5.80 21.85
N ILE A 5 3.58 -6.92 21.91
CA ILE A 5 5.05 -6.90 21.82
C ILE A 5 5.49 -6.39 20.44
N SER A 6 4.87 -6.86 19.36
CA SER A 6 5.17 -6.36 18.01
C SER A 6 4.90 -4.87 17.87
N ILE A 7 3.78 -4.37 18.41
CA ILE A 7 3.45 -2.93 18.38
C ILE A 7 4.48 -2.13 19.19
N ALA A 8 4.82 -2.59 20.40
CA ALA A 8 5.81 -1.92 21.25
C ALA A 8 7.19 -1.83 20.57
N VAL A 9 7.63 -2.90 19.92
CA VAL A 9 8.89 -2.92 19.16
C VAL A 9 8.82 -1.96 17.97
N SER A 10 7.73 -1.97 17.19
CA SER A 10 7.55 -1.04 16.07
C SER A 10 7.56 0.43 16.52
N VAL A 11 6.87 0.75 17.61
CA VAL A 11 6.83 2.12 18.17
C VAL A 11 8.21 2.53 18.69
N ALA A 12 8.92 1.65 19.39
CA ALA A 12 10.27 1.93 19.86
C ALA A 12 11.24 2.23 18.71
N ILE A 13 11.18 1.44 17.63
CA ILE A 13 11.98 1.67 16.42
C ILE A 13 11.63 3.02 15.78
N LEU A 14 10.34 3.33 15.62
CA LEU A 14 9.88 4.61 15.07
C LEU A 14 10.38 5.81 15.91
N LEU A 15 10.29 5.73 17.24
CA LEU A 15 10.77 6.79 18.15
C LEU A 15 12.28 6.99 18.03
N ILE A 16 13.06 5.91 17.92
CA ILE A 16 14.51 5.99 17.72
C ILE A 16 14.83 6.66 16.38
N ILE A 17 14.14 6.27 15.30
CA ILE A 17 14.32 6.87 13.98
C ILE A 17 13.99 8.37 14.03
N TYR A 18 12.81 8.74 14.54
CA TYR A 18 12.38 10.14 14.61
C TYR A 18 13.29 11.00 15.49
N SER A 19 13.86 10.44 16.56
CA SER A 19 14.82 11.15 17.42
C SER A 19 16.15 11.44 16.72
N LYS A 20 16.47 10.75 15.62
CA LYS A 20 17.67 10.98 14.82
C LYS A 20 17.44 11.91 13.63
N ILE A 21 16.19 12.32 13.35
CA ILE A 21 15.88 13.22 12.25
C ILE A 21 16.17 14.66 12.65
N ASP A 22 17.08 15.30 11.93
CA ASP A 22 17.31 16.74 12.03
C ASP A 22 16.33 17.49 11.13
N LEU A 23 15.27 18.03 11.74
CA LEU A 23 14.23 18.80 11.04
C LEU A 23 14.80 20.07 10.37
N GLN A 24 15.85 20.68 10.91
CA GLN A 24 16.43 21.91 10.34
C GLN A 24 17.15 21.59 9.03
N ASN A 25 17.92 20.50 9.01
CA ASN A 25 18.55 20.04 7.78
C ASN A 25 17.52 19.54 6.77
N LEU A 26 16.45 18.89 7.20
CA LEU A 26 15.34 18.49 6.34
C LEU A 26 14.73 19.71 5.62
N ALA A 27 14.43 20.79 6.35
CA ALA A 27 13.86 22.01 5.78
C ALA A 27 14.80 22.68 4.76
N LYS A 28 16.11 22.69 5.03
CA LYS A 28 17.11 23.22 4.08
C LYS A 28 17.16 22.40 2.78
N VAL A 29 17.04 21.08 2.87
CA VAL A 29 16.99 20.20 1.70
C VAL A 29 15.74 20.46 0.88
N PHE A 30 14.57 20.61 1.50
CA PHE A 30 13.34 20.99 0.79
C PHE A 30 13.44 22.36 0.13
N ALA A 31 14.08 23.35 0.77
CA ALA A 31 14.25 24.68 0.21
C ALA A 31 15.22 24.74 -0.99
N ASN A 32 16.20 23.83 -1.05
CA ASN A 32 17.17 23.73 -2.16
C ASN A 32 16.78 22.66 -3.19
N CYS A 33 15.65 21.98 -3.01
CA CYS A 33 15.20 20.95 -3.93
C CYS A 33 14.63 21.60 -5.20
N ASP A 34 14.89 20.96 -6.34
CA ASP A 34 14.22 21.32 -7.58
C ASP A 34 12.72 20.98 -7.47
N GLY A 35 11.88 22.02 -7.42
CA GLY A 35 10.44 21.87 -7.27
C GLY A 35 9.77 21.10 -8.41
N LEU A 36 10.33 21.14 -9.64
CA LEU A 36 9.80 20.37 -10.77
C LEU A 36 10.08 18.89 -10.59
N ILE A 37 11.30 18.53 -10.18
CA ILE A 37 11.66 17.12 -9.92
C ILE A 37 10.86 16.58 -8.73
N MET A 38 10.70 17.36 -7.66
CA MET A 38 9.88 16.99 -6.52
C MET A 38 8.42 16.78 -6.93
N PHE A 39 7.84 17.71 -7.69
CA PHE A 39 6.47 17.59 -8.17
C PHE A 39 6.30 16.37 -9.07
N LEU A 40 7.21 16.13 -10.02
CA LEU A 40 7.14 14.98 -10.93
C LEU A 40 7.25 13.66 -10.16
N SER A 41 8.11 13.60 -9.15
CA SER A 41 8.27 12.43 -8.29
C SER A 41 7.02 12.14 -7.46
N LEU A 42 6.36 13.18 -6.94
CA LEU A 42 5.07 13.03 -6.25
C LEU A 42 3.95 12.67 -7.22
N ALA A 43 3.94 13.28 -8.40
CA ALA A 43 2.96 13.02 -9.43
C ALA A 43 2.99 11.55 -9.89
N MET A 44 4.16 10.88 -9.83
CA MET A 44 4.30 9.45 -10.14
C MET A 44 3.48 8.53 -9.24
N VAL A 45 3.03 8.98 -8.07
CA VAL A 45 2.10 8.21 -7.24
C VAL A 45 0.78 7.95 -7.97
N ILE A 46 0.32 8.90 -8.78
CA ILE A 46 -0.94 8.79 -9.55
C ILE A 46 -0.87 7.64 -10.56
N PRO A 47 0.04 7.63 -11.55
CA PRO A 47 0.10 6.54 -12.53
C PRO A 47 0.40 5.20 -11.86
N ILE A 48 1.28 5.13 -10.85
CA ILE A 48 1.57 3.87 -10.14
C ILE A 48 0.30 3.28 -9.50
N THR A 49 -0.50 4.12 -8.84
CA THR A 49 -1.75 3.68 -8.22
C THR A 49 -2.75 3.22 -9.27
N LEU A 50 -2.88 3.97 -10.38
CA LEU A 50 -3.77 3.62 -11.49
C LEU A 50 -3.36 2.29 -12.13
N PHE A 51 -2.08 2.06 -12.41
CA PHE A 51 -1.59 0.79 -12.96
C PHE A 51 -1.84 -0.38 -12.01
N THR A 52 -1.66 -0.19 -10.71
CA THR A 52 -1.93 -1.23 -9.72
C THR A 52 -3.43 -1.56 -9.68
N SER A 53 -4.31 -0.55 -9.80
CA SER A 53 -5.76 -0.75 -9.85
C SER A 53 -6.25 -1.42 -11.12
N TRP A 54 -5.66 -1.07 -12.26
CA TRP A 54 -5.93 -1.73 -13.53
C TRP A 54 -5.50 -3.19 -13.51
N ARG A 55 -4.30 -3.48 -12.99
CA ARG A 55 -3.81 -4.85 -12.82
C ARG A 55 -4.74 -5.66 -11.92
N LEU A 56 -5.16 -5.08 -10.79
CA LEU A 56 -6.11 -5.73 -9.87
C LEU A 56 -7.41 -6.09 -10.58
N GLN A 57 -7.94 -5.19 -11.41
CA GLN A 57 -9.14 -5.43 -12.19
C GLN A 57 -8.96 -6.61 -13.17
N GLN A 58 -7.81 -6.70 -13.83
CA GLN A 58 -7.49 -7.83 -14.74
C GLN A 58 -7.34 -9.17 -14.01
N LEU A 59 -6.89 -9.15 -12.77
CA LEU A 59 -6.72 -10.34 -11.93
C LEU A 59 -8.06 -10.90 -11.40
N MET A 60 -9.16 -10.14 -11.50
CA MET A 60 -10.45 -10.60 -10.99
C MET A 60 -11.08 -11.66 -11.90
N PRO A 61 -11.65 -12.74 -11.33
CA PRO A 61 -12.26 -13.81 -12.10
C PRO A 61 -13.50 -13.32 -12.88
N LYS A 62 -13.73 -13.90 -14.05
CA LYS A 62 -14.87 -13.59 -14.93
C LYS A 62 -16.18 -13.96 -14.22
N GLY A 63 -16.90 -12.96 -13.71
CA GLY A 63 -18.14 -13.12 -12.95
C GLY A 63 -18.28 -12.17 -11.74
N SER A 64 -17.19 -11.50 -11.35
CA SER A 64 -17.18 -10.44 -10.35
C SER A 64 -16.80 -9.11 -10.99
N ASP A 65 -17.77 -8.24 -11.23
CA ASP A 65 -17.51 -6.91 -11.78
C ASP A 65 -16.97 -6.02 -10.66
N LEU A 66 -15.69 -5.67 -10.75
CA LEU A 66 -15.06 -4.62 -9.94
C LEU A 66 -14.80 -3.44 -10.86
N ASP A 67 -15.48 -2.34 -10.59
CA ASP A 67 -15.25 -1.11 -11.34
C ASP A 67 -13.85 -0.56 -11.05
N PHE A 68 -13.27 0.12 -12.03
CA PHE A 68 -11.93 0.70 -11.92
C PHE A 68 -11.85 1.70 -10.74
N LEU A 69 -12.92 2.46 -10.50
CA LEU A 69 -12.98 3.40 -9.37
C LEU A 69 -12.98 2.67 -8.02
N GLU A 70 -13.67 1.54 -7.94
CA GLU A 70 -13.74 0.70 -6.75
C GLU A 70 -12.37 0.05 -6.48
N ALA A 71 -11.70 -0.44 -7.53
CA ALA A 71 -10.32 -0.95 -7.48
C ALA A 71 -9.33 0.10 -6.94
N ASN A 72 -9.43 1.32 -7.46
CA ASN A 72 -8.59 2.43 -7.03
C ASN A 72 -8.84 2.80 -5.56
N ARG A 73 -10.11 2.87 -5.14
CA ARG A 73 -10.47 3.11 -3.73
C ARG A 73 -9.95 2.02 -2.80
N LEU A 74 -10.04 0.75 -3.21
CA LEU A 74 -9.51 -0.40 -2.45
C LEU A 74 -8.00 -0.31 -2.27
N ILE A 75 -7.25 0.05 -3.33
CA ILE A 75 -5.79 0.19 -3.26
C ILE A 75 -5.37 1.40 -2.43
N LEU A 76 -6.05 2.53 -2.59
CA LEU A 76 -5.79 3.72 -1.77
C LEU A 76 -6.09 3.44 -0.29
N GLY A 77 -7.21 2.79 0.00
CA GLY A 77 -7.57 2.37 1.36
C GLY A 77 -6.54 1.41 1.98
N ALA A 78 -6.10 0.41 1.22
CA ALA A 78 -5.05 -0.50 1.64
C ALA A 78 -3.71 0.22 1.87
N SER A 79 -3.37 1.20 1.04
CA SER A 79 -2.14 1.99 1.13
C SER A 79 -2.12 2.90 2.36
N VAL A 80 -3.23 3.56 2.67
CA VAL A 80 -3.38 4.36 3.90
C VAL A 80 -3.30 3.45 5.13
N LEU A 81 -3.98 2.30 5.09
CA LEU A 81 -3.90 1.31 6.16
C LEU A 81 -2.47 0.78 6.34
N ASN A 82 -1.73 0.56 5.26
CA ASN A 82 -0.32 0.15 5.29
C ASN A 82 0.62 1.22 5.85
N MET A 83 0.21 2.49 5.90
CA MET A 83 0.99 3.58 6.52
C MET A 83 0.89 3.54 8.04
N VAL A 84 -0.21 3.01 8.58
CA VAL A 84 -0.48 2.91 10.03
C VAL A 84 -0.22 1.50 10.57
N LEU A 85 -0.58 0.47 9.79
CA LEU A 85 -0.48 -0.93 10.19
C LEU A 85 0.91 -1.48 9.89
N PRO A 86 1.54 -2.18 10.85
CA PRO A 86 2.81 -2.85 10.60
C PRO A 86 2.65 -3.97 9.57
N SER A 87 3.75 -4.33 8.90
CA SER A 87 3.86 -5.53 8.05
C SER A 87 2.93 -5.58 6.83
N LYS A 88 2.53 -4.44 6.27
CA LYS A 88 1.65 -4.38 5.08
C LYS A 88 0.29 -5.08 5.28
N MET A 89 -0.22 -5.13 6.53
CA MET A 89 -1.50 -5.75 6.85
C MET A 89 -2.72 -5.06 6.21
N GLY A 90 -2.58 -3.83 5.72
CA GLY A 90 -3.61 -3.15 4.93
C GLY A 90 -3.94 -3.86 3.61
N ASP A 91 -2.97 -4.54 3.00
CA ASP A 91 -3.23 -5.40 1.83
C ASP A 91 -4.08 -6.62 2.21
N ILE A 92 -3.93 -7.16 3.43
CA ILE A 92 -4.81 -8.23 3.93
C ILE A 92 -6.21 -7.67 4.20
N ALA A 93 -6.32 -6.44 4.73
CA ALA A 93 -7.61 -5.77 4.91
C ALA A 93 -8.34 -5.54 3.58
N LYS A 94 -7.62 -5.25 2.48
CA LYS A 94 -8.17 -5.21 1.11
C LYS A 94 -8.95 -6.49 0.78
N SER A 95 -8.38 -7.66 1.07
CA SER A 95 -9.06 -8.95 0.84
C SER A 95 -10.35 -9.11 1.66
N TYR A 96 -10.38 -8.55 2.87
CA TYR A 96 -11.58 -8.54 3.70
C TYR A 96 -12.66 -7.61 3.13
N PHE A 97 -12.28 -6.41 2.67
CA PHE A 97 -13.22 -5.47 2.03
C PHE A 97 -13.76 -5.99 0.69
N MET A 98 -12.96 -6.71 -0.09
CA MET A 98 -13.42 -7.38 -1.32
C MET A 98 -14.47 -8.47 -1.04
N LYS A 99 -14.35 -9.15 0.12
CA LYS A 99 -15.35 -10.11 0.60
C LYS A 99 -16.63 -9.43 1.09
N ASP A 100 -16.49 -8.40 1.92
CA ASP A 100 -17.61 -7.71 2.57
C ASP A 100 -18.49 -6.96 1.55
N ARG A 101 -17.88 -6.43 0.48
CA ARG A 101 -18.56 -5.79 -0.65
C ARG A 101 -19.20 -6.77 -1.64
N GLY A 102 -19.12 -8.08 -1.39
CA GLY A 102 -19.77 -9.11 -2.20
C GLY A 102 -19.08 -9.42 -3.54
N HIS A 103 -17.89 -8.88 -3.80
CA HIS A 103 -17.19 -9.12 -5.07
C HIS A 103 -16.60 -10.53 -5.16
N LEU A 104 -16.13 -11.11 -4.05
CA LEU A 104 -15.48 -12.43 -4.05
C LEU A 104 -15.71 -13.18 -2.73
N SER A 105 -15.57 -14.51 -2.76
CA SER A 105 -15.50 -15.29 -1.52
C SER A 105 -14.23 -14.91 -0.73
N GLY A 106 -14.27 -15.05 0.60
CA GLY A 106 -13.16 -14.63 1.46
C GLY A 106 -11.83 -15.32 1.14
N THR A 107 -11.88 -16.60 0.76
CA THR A 107 -10.71 -17.38 0.36
C THR A 107 -10.16 -16.89 -0.98
N LEU A 108 -11.02 -16.59 -1.97
CA LEU A 108 -10.60 -16.06 -3.27
C LEU A 108 -9.96 -14.68 -3.16
N SER A 109 -10.53 -13.80 -2.34
CA SER A 109 -10.02 -12.45 -2.11
C SER A 109 -8.61 -12.48 -1.51
N LEU A 110 -8.36 -13.38 -0.56
CA LEU A 110 -7.06 -13.50 0.10
C LEU A 110 -6.02 -14.11 -0.84
N SER A 111 -6.38 -15.16 -1.58
CA SER A 111 -5.52 -15.75 -2.61
C SER A 111 -5.12 -14.74 -3.68
N LEU A 112 -6.03 -13.86 -4.08
CA LEU A 112 -5.77 -12.82 -5.08
C LEU A 112 -4.74 -11.80 -4.58
N VAL A 113 -4.85 -11.35 -3.32
CA VAL A 113 -3.85 -10.44 -2.72
C VAL A 113 -2.49 -11.11 -2.61
N VAL A 114 -2.44 -12.37 -2.18
CA VAL A 114 -1.17 -13.12 -2.09
C VAL A 114 -0.54 -13.29 -3.47
N PHE A 115 -1.33 -13.63 -4.49
CA PHE A 115 -0.87 -13.75 -5.86
C PHE A 115 -0.34 -12.41 -6.40
N GLU A 116 -1.04 -11.31 -6.14
CA GLU A 116 -0.61 -9.96 -6.51
C GLU A 116 0.79 -9.64 -5.95
N LYS A 117 1.02 -9.90 -4.66
CA LYS A 117 2.33 -9.65 -4.03
C LYS A 117 3.41 -10.63 -4.48
N ALA A 118 3.05 -11.87 -4.78
CA ALA A 118 3.98 -12.83 -5.37
C ALA A 118 4.44 -12.36 -6.76
N CYS A 119 3.52 -11.88 -7.60
CA CYS A 119 3.86 -11.29 -8.89
C CYS A 119 4.74 -10.04 -8.75
N ASP A 120 4.44 -9.15 -7.78
CA ASP A 120 5.30 -7.99 -7.48
C ASP A 120 6.73 -8.44 -7.14
N MET A 121 6.87 -9.42 -6.26
CA MET A 121 8.18 -9.92 -5.84
C MET A 121 8.92 -10.62 -6.98
N LEU A 122 8.23 -11.40 -7.81
CA LEU A 122 8.80 -12.04 -8.99
C LEU A 122 9.27 -10.99 -10.01
N SER A 123 8.50 -9.93 -10.24
CA SER A 123 8.88 -8.84 -11.17
C SER A 123 10.07 -8.02 -10.71
N LEU A 124 10.43 -8.08 -9.43
CA LEU A 124 11.64 -7.46 -8.89
C LEU A 124 12.86 -8.39 -8.99
N LEU A 125 12.65 -9.70 -9.08
CA LEU A 125 13.70 -10.71 -9.13
C LEU A 125 14.11 -11.08 -10.56
N PHE A 126 13.19 -10.96 -11.52
CA PHE A 126 13.37 -11.28 -12.93
C PHE A 126 13.21 -10.03 -13.79
#